data_AF-A0A0F9CXV2-F1
#
_entry.id   AF-A0A0F9CXV2-F1
#
_cell.length_a   1.000
_cell.length_b   1.000
_cell.length_c   1.000
_cell.angle_alpha   90.00
_cell.angle_beta   90.00
_cell.angle_gamma   90.00
#
_symmetry.space_group_name_H-M   'P 1'
#
loop_
_entity.id
_entity.type
_entity.pdbx_description
1 polymer ?
#
loop_
_entity_poly.entity_id
_entity_poly.type
_entity_poly.pdbx_seq_one_letter_code
_entity_poly.pdbx_strand_id
1 'polypeptide(L)'
;AYTDRWQLVFFGFTHCPDICPTTLAYMGSVLDLLGAKADHVAPLFVTVDPQRDTPEILSQYVAAFHPRLTGLTGSEAQIADAAEAFKVYYERLEEDSAPDGYMMAHAGHLYLMRPGGKFEAVFLEGAQPPEALAQEIAMRIAKEERRG
;
A
#
# COMPACT_ATOMS: atom_id res chain seq x y z
N ALA A 1 -0.42 16.28 -0.28
CA ALA A 1 -1.85 15.91 -0.38
C ALA A 1 -2.30 14.88 0.68
N TYR A 2 -1.40 14.19 1.39
CA TYR A 2 -1.77 13.17 2.40
C TYR A 2 -1.22 13.47 3.80
N THR A 3 -0.54 14.59 3.98
CA THR A 3 0.21 14.91 5.21
C THR A 3 -0.68 15.21 6.40
N ASP A 4 -1.97 15.47 6.19
CA ASP A 4 -2.99 15.67 7.21
C ASP A 4 -3.66 14.36 7.66
N ARG A 5 -3.43 13.26 6.93
CA ARG A 5 -4.05 11.96 7.18
C ARG A 5 -3.01 10.91 7.59
N TRP A 6 -3.51 9.87 8.25
CA TRP A 6 -2.77 8.62 8.37
C TRP A 6 -2.60 8.03 6.98
N GLN A 7 -1.46 7.41 6.69
CA GLN A 7 -1.23 6.76 5.40
C GLN A 7 -1.01 5.28 5.64
N LEU A 8 -1.76 4.44 4.93
CA LEU A 8 -1.55 2.99 4.89
C LEU A 8 -0.99 2.66 3.52
N VAL A 9 0.32 2.43 3.45
CA VAL A 9 1.09 2.33 2.21
C VAL A 9 1.46 0.88 1.94
N PHE A 10 1.23 0.43 0.72
CA PHE A 10 1.66 -0.88 0.22
C PHE A 10 2.47 -0.70 -1.06
N PHE A 11 3.60 -1.39 -1.17
CA PHE A 11 4.43 -1.41 -2.37
C PHE A 11 4.22 -2.73 -3.12
N GLY A 12 3.87 -2.65 -4.40
CA GLY A 12 3.64 -3.83 -5.24
C GLY A 12 3.59 -3.48 -6.72
N PHE A 13 3.00 -4.32 -7.54
CA PHE A 13 2.82 -4.08 -8.97
C PHE A 13 1.61 -4.84 -9.50
N THR A 14 0.98 -4.38 -10.58
CA THR A 14 -0.31 -4.93 -11.02
C THR A 14 -0.23 -6.35 -11.60
N HIS A 15 0.95 -6.77 -12.08
CA HIS A 15 1.18 -8.08 -12.70
C HIS A 15 1.58 -9.16 -11.68
N CYS A 16 1.52 -8.86 -10.38
CA CYS A 16 1.86 -9.82 -9.35
C CYS A 16 0.74 -10.86 -9.19
N PRO A 17 1.04 -12.17 -9.34
CA PRO A 17 0.00 -13.19 -9.46
C PRO A 17 -0.71 -13.55 -8.14
N ASP A 18 -0.14 -13.19 -6.97
CA ASP A 18 -0.62 -13.73 -5.68
C ASP A 18 -0.65 -12.69 -4.54
N ILE A 19 0.51 -12.22 -4.07
CA ILE A 19 0.55 -11.42 -2.83
C ILE A 19 -0.10 -10.03 -2.98
N CYS A 20 -0.01 -9.38 -4.15
CA CYS A 20 -0.64 -8.07 -4.39
C CYS A 20 -2.18 -8.10 -4.27
N PRO A 21 -2.91 -8.94 -5.03
CA PRO A 21 -4.37 -8.97 -4.92
C PRO A 21 -4.83 -9.37 -3.53
N THR A 22 -4.13 -10.29 -2.86
CA THR A 22 -4.45 -10.71 -1.49
C THR A 22 -4.26 -9.55 -0.50
N THR A 23 -3.15 -8.81 -0.60
CA THR A 23 -2.87 -7.67 0.27
C THR A 23 -3.85 -6.52 0.03
N LEU A 24 -4.21 -6.23 -1.22
CA LEU A 24 -5.17 -5.17 -1.54
C LEU A 24 -6.59 -5.52 -1.09
N ALA A 25 -7.01 -6.78 -1.22
CA ALA A 25 -8.27 -7.26 -0.66
C ALA A 25 -8.30 -7.13 0.87
N TYR A 26 -7.21 -7.52 1.53
CA TYR A 26 -7.03 -7.35 2.98
C TYR A 26 -7.12 -5.87 3.40
N MET A 27 -6.44 -4.97 2.69
CA MET A 27 -6.56 -3.52 2.91
C MET A 27 -8.00 -3.02 2.71
N GLY A 28 -8.69 -3.51 1.68
CA GLY A 28 -10.10 -3.20 1.45
C GLY A 28 -10.97 -3.56 2.65
N SER A 29 -10.83 -4.77 3.17
CA SER A 29 -11.56 -5.21 4.38
C SER A 29 -11.24 -4.36 5.61
N VAL A 30 -9.97 -3.98 5.81
CA VAL A 30 -9.58 -3.08 6.91
C VAL A 30 -10.26 -1.71 6.79
N LEU A 31 -10.35 -1.16 5.58
CA LEU A 31 -11.00 0.12 5.31
C LEU A 31 -12.50 0.06 5.60
N ASP A 32 -13.19 -1.02 5.19
CA ASP A 32 -14.60 -1.23 5.50
C ASP A 32 -14.85 -1.31 7.01
N LEU A 33 -14.00 -2.05 7.73
CA LEU A 33 -14.10 -2.24 9.18
C LEU A 33 -13.79 -0.95 9.97
N LEU A 34 -12.98 -0.04 9.42
CA LEU A 34 -12.76 1.28 10.01
C LEU A 34 -14.00 2.18 9.93
N GLY A 35 -14.93 1.92 9.00
CA GLY A 35 -16.13 2.73 8.81
C GLY A 35 -15.80 4.20 8.60
N ALA A 36 -16.43 5.09 9.38
CA ALA A 36 -16.19 6.53 9.29
C ALA A 36 -14.73 6.93 9.57
N LYS A 37 -13.97 6.13 10.33
CA LYS A 37 -12.56 6.44 10.59
C LYS A 37 -11.67 6.29 9.35
N ALA A 38 -12.14 5.60 8.31
CA ALA A 38 -11.43 5.49 7.05
C ALA A 38 -11.25 6.85 6.34
N ASP A 39 -12.03 7.89 6.70
CA ASP A 39 -11.84 9.25 6.18
C ASP A 39 -10.49 9.87 6.63
N HIS A 40 -9.98 9.42 7.77
CA HIS A 40 -8.68 9.85 8.31
C HIS A 40 -7.49 9.06 7.75
N VAL A 41 -7.75 8.06 6.89
CA VAL A 41 -6.73 7.18 6.32
C VAL A 41 -6.65 7.41 4.81
N ALA A 42 -5.43 7.56 4.31
CA ALA A 42 -5.09 7.53 2.90
C ALA A 42 -4.51 6.14 2.58
N PRO A 43 -5.29 5.23 1.96
CA PRO A 43 -4.78 3.94 1.55
C PRO A 43 -4.09 4.06 0.19
N LEU A 44 -2.78 3.83 0.17
CA LEU A 44 -1.91 4.11 -0.96
C LEU A 44 -1.27 2.82 -1.45
N PHE A 45 -1.40 2.54 -2.74
CA PHE A 45 -0.69 1.48 -3.44
C PHE A 45 0.39 2.12 -4.32
N VAL A 46 1.66 1.89 -4.02
CA VAL A 46 2.80 2.43 -4.76
C VAL A 46 3.34 1.33 -5.66
N THR A 47 3.36 1.57 -6.97
CA THR A 47 3.98 0.60 -7.88
C THR A 47 5.51 0.59 -7.74
N VAL A 48 6.11 -0.59 -7.84
CA VAL A 48 7.56 -0.78 -8.03
C VAL A 48 7.93 -1.00 -9.50
N ASP A 49 6.96 -0.99 -10.40
CA ASP A 49 7.14 -1.29 -11.82
C ASP A 49 6.46 -0.25 -12.73
N PRO A 50 6.99 0.98 -12.80
CA PRO A 50 6.37 2.08 -13.52
C PRO A 50 6.31 1.88 -15.04
N GLN A 51 7.11 0.96 -15.58
CA GLN A 51 7.14 0.68 -17.02
C GLN A 51 5.83 0.03 -17.49
N ARG A 52 5.21 -0.79 -16.64
CA ARG A 52 3.93 -1.48 -16.92
C ARG A 52 2.75 -0.80 -16.23
N ASP A 53 2.98 -0.22 -15.06
CA ASP A 53 1.93 0.34 -14.21
C ASP A 53 1.71 1.82 -14.50
N THR A 54 1.04 2.10 -15.63
CA THR A 54 0.58 3.45 -15.99
C THR A 54 -0.49 3.95 -15.00
N PRO A 55 -0.69 5.28 -14.86
CA PRO A 55 -1.73 5.83 -14.01
C PRO A 55 -3.14 5.26 -14.31
N GLU A 56 -3.45 5.05 -15.59
CA GLU A 56 -4.74 4.50 -16.04
C GLU A 56 -4.92 3.05 -15.58
N ILE A 57 -3.89 2.21 -15.75
CA ILE A 57 -3.91 0.81 -15.33
C ILE A 57 -4.03 0.72 -13.81
N LEU A 58 -3.22 1.49 -13.08
CA LEU A 58 -3.24 1.49 -11.63
C LEU A 58 -4.57 1.93 -11.07
N SER A 59 -5.16 3.00 -11.62
CA SER A 59 -6.46 3.49 -11.18
C SER A 59 -7.55 2.44 -11.35
N GLN A 60 -7.54 1.69 -12.46
CA GLN A 60 -8.50 0.61 -12.68
C GLN A 60 -8.25 -0.57 -11.74
N TYR A 61 -6.98 -0.94 -11.56
CA TYR A 61 -6.58 -2.06 -10.72
C TYR A 61 -7.00 -1.84 -9.26
N VAL A 62 -6.63 -0.71 -8.65
CA VAL A 62 -6.95 -0.46 -7.24
C VAL A 62 -8.44 -0.25 -6.99
N ALA A 63 -9.18 0.30 -7.96
CA ALA A 63 -10.62 0.51 -7.86
C ALA A 63 -11.40 -0.81 -7.80
N ALA A 64 -10.85 -1.91 -8.32
CA ALA A 64 -11.44 -3.24 -8.21
C ALA A 64 -11.44 -3.77 -6.77
N PHE A 65 -10.54 -3.28 -5.91
CA PHE A 65 -10.42 -3.74 -4.52
C PHE A 65 -11.18 -2.85 -3.54
N HIS A 66 -11.04 -1.52 -3.66
CA HIS A 66 -11.74 -0.59 -2.78
C HIS A 66 -11.74 0.83 -3.37
N PRO A 67 -12.87 1.57 -3.38
CA PRO A 67 -12.96 2.90 -4.02
C PRO A 67 -12.09 3.98 -3.34
N ARG A 68 -11.65 3.77 -2.10
CA ARG A 68 -10.73 4.68 -1.40
C ARG A 68 -9.26 4.46 -1.77
N LEU A 69 -8.89 3.30 -2.32
CA LEU A 69 -7.50 3.01 -2.68
C LEU A 69 -7.03 3.96 -3.77
N THR A 70 -5.81 4.47 -3.60
CA THR A 70 -5.16 5.32 -4.58
C THR A 70 -3.89 4.63 -5.08
N GLY A 71 -3.81 4.42 -6.39
CA GLY A 71 -2.59 3.95 -7.06
C GLY A 71 -1.64 5.12 -7.31
N LEU A 72 -0.36 4.93 -6.99
CA LEU A 72 0.72 5.90 -7.16
C LEU A 72 1.80 5.28 -8.06
N THR A 73 2.24 6.05 -9.05
CA THR A 73 3.35 5.75 -9.96
C THR A 73 4.16 7.01 -10.20
N GLY A 74 5.30 6.87 -10.87
CA GLY A 74 6.22 7.96 -11.15
C GLY A 74 7.37 7.50 -12.04
N SER A 75 8.42 8.30 -12.13
CA SER A 75 9.65 7.86 -12.78
C SER A 75 10.36 6.79 -11.95
N GLU A 76 11.21 5.98 -12.58
CA GLU A 76 12.03 4.98 -11.87
C GLU A 76 12.81 5.59 -10.70
N ALA A 77 13.38 6.78 -10.87
CA ALA A 77 14.07 7.50 -9.80
C ALA A 77 13.14 7.83 -8.61
N GLN A 78 11.91 8.27 -8.86
CA GLN A 78 10.96 8.60 -7.78
C GLN A 78 10.53 7.35 -7.02
N ILE A 79 10.39 6.22 -7.72
CA ILE A 79 10.06 4.93 -7.10
C ILE A 79 11.23 4.40 -6.30
N ALA A 80 12.45 4.50 -6.82
CA ALA A 80 13.67 4.14 -6.09
C ALA A 80 13.81 4.96 -4.81
N ASP A 81 13.64 6.29 -4.88
CA ASP A 81 13.67 7.19 -3.72
C ASP A 81 12.58 6.81 -2.69
N ALA A 82 11.37 6.50 -3.15
CA ALA A 82 10.28 6.08 -2.28
C ALA A 82 10.57 4.72 -1.62
N ALA A 83 11.03 3.74 -2.39
CA ALA A 83 11.38 2.43 -1.88
C ALA A 83 12.52 2.53 -0.84
N GLU A 84 13.54 3.33 -1.10
CA GLU A 84 14.64 3.57 -0.15
C GLU A 84 14.13 4.23 1.14
N ALA A 85 13.28 5.25 1.04
CA ALA A 85 12.72 5.94 2.21
C ALA A 85 11.90 5.00 3.11
N PHE A 86 11.20 4.03 2.53
CA PHE A 86 10.44 3.01 3.24
C PHE A 86 11.25 1.74 3.55
N LYS A 87 12.53 1.69 3.13
CA LYS A 87 13.41 0.51 3.20
C LYS A 87 12.77 -0.74 2.57
N VAL A 88 12.02 -0.54 1.50
CA VAL A 88 11.40 -1.59 0.69
C VAL A 88 12.48 -2.14 -0.23
N TYR A 89 12.73 -3.44 -0.11
CA TYR A 89 13.51 -4.16 -1.10
C TYR A 89 12.59 -4.62 -2.23
N TYR A 90 12.99 -4.35 -3.46
CA TYR A 90 12.37 -4.92 -4.66
C TYR A 90 13.47 -5.29 -5.66
N GLU A 91 13.27 -6.37 -6.41
CA GLU A 91 14.25 -6.85 -7.37
C GLU A 91 13.57 -7.31 -8.66
N ARG A 92 14.09 -6.83 -9.79
CA ARG A 92 13.71 -7.30 -11.12
C ARG A 92 14.53 -8.54 -11.45
N LEU A 93 13.83 -9.65 -11.66
CA LEU A 93 14.40 -10.93 -12.02
C LEU A 93 14.00 -11.23 -13.47
N GLU A 94 14.97 -11.18 -14.39
CA GLU A 94 14.76 -11.58 -15.78
C GLU A 94 14.41 -13.08 -15.82
N GLU A 95 13.28 -13.42 -16.45
CA GLU A 95 12.78 -14.78 -16.52
C GLU A 95 12.07 -15.01 -17.87
N ASP A 96 12.70 -15.80 -18.74
CA ASP A 96 12.20 -16.10 -20.08
C ASP A 96 10.83 -16.81 -20.09
N SER A 97 10.47 -17.50 -19.00
CA SER A 97 9.15 -18.13 -18.82
C SER A 97 8.05 -17.19 -18.36
N ALA A 98 8.38 -15.98 -17.92
CA ALA A 98 7.38 -14.99 -17.53
C ALA A 98 6.71 -14.40 -18.79
N PRO A 99 5.38 -14.09 -18.74
CA PRO A 99 4.65 -13.56 -19.88
C PRO A 99 5.30 -12.34 -20.56
N ASP A 100 6.03 -11.53 -19.79
CA ASP A 100 6.70 -10.30 -20.23
C ASP A 100 8.23 -10.34 -20.04
N GLY A 101 8.81 -11.52 -19.81
CA GLY A 101 10.27 -11.71 -19.70
C GLY A 101 10.92 -11.36 -18.36
N TYR A 102 10.15 -10.93 -17.34
CA TYR A 102 10.67 -10.74 -15.99
C TYR A 102 9.60 -10.83 -14.88
N MET A 103 10.05 -11.16 -13.67
CA MET A 103 9.30 -11.08 -12.42
C MET A 103 9.87 -9.99 -11.51
N MET A 104 9.05 -9.54 -10.54
CA MET A 104 9.45 -8.60 -9.50
C MET A 104 9.30 -9.25 -8.13
N ALA A 105 10.40 -9.39 -7.39
CA ALA A 105 10.34 -9.79 -5.99
C ALA A 105 9.98 -8.57 -5.13
N HIS A 106 8.95 -8.67 -4.30
CA HIS A 106 8.59 -7.65 -3.30
C HIS A 106 7.99 -8.30 -2.06
N ALA A 107 8.05 -7.60 -0.92
CA ALA A 107 7.46 -8.07 0.33
C ALA A 107 6.04 -7.52 0.53
N GLY A 108 5.15 -8.34 1.09
CA GLY A 108 3.77 -8.00 1.48
C GLY A 108 3.67 -7.10 2.73
N HIS A 109 4.47 -6.03 2.80
CA HIS A 109 4.49 -5.11 3.94
C HIS A 109 3.49 -3.96 3.77
N LEU A 110 2.69 -3.74 4.81
CA LEU A 110 1.83 -2.57 4.98
C LEU A 110 2.48 -1.58 5.94
N TYR A 111 2.79 -0.38 5.46
CA TYR A 111 3.41 0.66 6.25
C TYR A 111 2.35 1.64 6.74
N LEU A 112 2.26 1.82 8.06
CA LEU A 112 1.42 2.83 8.67
C LEU A 112 2.26 4.07 8.99
N MET A 113 1.87 5.19 8.40
CA MET A 113 2.46 6.50 8.64
C MET A 113 1.44 7.40 9.33
N ARG A 114 1.89 8.20 10.28
CA ARG A 114 1.09 9.24 10.93
C ARG A 114 0.88 10.42 9.99
N PRO A 115 -0.11 11.28 10.29
CA PRO A 115 -0.10 12.66 9.80
C PRO A 115 1.29 13.30 10.01
N GLY A 116 1.75 14.04 9.02
CA GLY A 116 3.09 14.61 8.93
C GLY A 116 4.13 13.66 8.35
N GLY A 117 3.76 12.46 7.89
CA GLY A 117 4.66 11.53 7.21
C GLY A 117 5.64 10.82 8.14
N LYS A 118 5.34 10.76 9.44
CA LYS A 118 6.17 10.05 10.42
C LYS A 118 5.83 8.57 10.43
N PHE A 119 6.84 7.71 10.36
CA PHE A 119 6.68 6.27 10.50
C PHE A 119 6.05 5.91 11.84
N GLU A 120 5.08 5.00 11.83
CA GLU A 120 4.41 4.49 13.04
C GLU A 120 4.61 2.97 13.19
N ALA A 121 4.34 2.18 12.16
CA ALA A 121 4.39 0.71 12.24
C ALA A 121 4.50 0.05 10.86
N VAL A 122 4.94 -1.21 10.84
CA VAL A 122 4.82 -2.13 9.70
C VAL A 122 3.94 -3.30 10.10
N PHE A 123 3.04 -3.70 9.21
CA PHE A 123 2.25 -4.90 9.31
C PHE A 123 2.55 -5.83 8.13
N LEU A 124 2.34 -7.12 8.33
CA LEU A 124 2.42 -8.13 7.30
C LEU A 124 1.00 -8.57 6.96
N GLU A 125 0.73 -8.71 5.66
CA GLU A 125 -0.45 -9.44 5.21
C GLU A 125 -0.45 -10.84 5.85
N GLY A 126 -1.62 -11.31 6.30
CA GLY A 126 -1.79 -12.60 6.97
C GLY A 126 -1.30 -12.71 8.42
N ALA A 127 -0.54 -11.75 8.96
CA ALA A 127 -0.05 -11.81 10.34
C ALA A 127 -1.14 -11.62 11.40
N GLN A 128 -2.22 -10.90 11.05
CA GLN A 128 -3.40 -10.74 11.89
C GLN A 128 -4.65 -10.56 11.03
N PRO A 129 -5.84 -10.92 11.53
CA PRO A 129 -7.09 -10.73 10.80
C PRO A 129 -7.39 -9.22 10.57
N PRO A 130 -8.15 -8.85 9.52
CA PRO A 130 -8.48 -7.45 9.20
C PRO A 130 -9.08 -6.67 10.37
N GLU A 131 -9.91 -7.33 11.20
CA GLU A 131 -10.57 -6.76 12.37
C GLU A 131 -9.57 -6.27 13.41
N ALA A 132 -8.52 -7.06 13.66
CA ALA A 132 -7.49 -6.70 14.62
C ALA A 132 -6.69 -5.48 14.14
N LEU A 133 -6.31 -5.45 12.85
CA LEU A 133 -5.61 -4.31 12.28
C LEU A 133 -6.50 -3.05 12.24
N ALA A 134 -7.76 -3.17 11.85
CA ALA A 134 -8.71 -2.06 11.84
C ALA A 134 -8.90 -1.47 13.25
N GLN A 135 -9.06 -2.33 14.26
CA GLN A 135 -9.16 -1.90 15.66
C GLN A 135 -7.87 -1.20 16.11
N GLU A 136 -6.71 -1.73 15.77
CA GLU A 136 -5.42 -1.14 16.12
C GLU A 136 -5.24 0.26 15.48
N ILE A 137 -5.53 0.39 14.19
CA ILE A 137 -5.48 1.68 13.48
C ILE A 137 -6.47 2.66 14.12
N ALA A 138 -7.71 2.24 14.40
CA ALA A 138 -8.72 3.08 15.04
C ALA A 138 -8.27 3.61 16.41
N MET A 139 -7.62 2.77 17.23
CA MET A 139 -7.06 3.17 18.52
C MET A 139 -5.93 4.19 18.36
N ARG A 140 -5.04 3.99 17.38
CA ARG A 140 -3.94 4.91 17.08
C ARG A 140 -4.45 6.28 16.61
N ILE A 141 -5.46 6.31 15.73
CA ILE A 141 -6.14 7.55 15.31
C ILE A 141 -6.72 8.28 16.53
N ALA A 142 -7.52 7.59 17.36
CA ALA A 142 -8.15 8.19 18.52
C ALA A 142 -7.14 8.69 19.57
N LYS A 143 -5.96 8.06 19.67
CA LYS A 143 -4.88 8.52 20.54
C LYS A 143 -4.22 9.80 20.02
N GLU A 144 -4.11 9.95 18.70
CA GLU A 144 -3.55 11.15 18.08
C GLU A 144 -4.46 12.36 18.24
N GLU A 145 -5.76 12.17 18.03
CA GLU A 145 -6.78 13.22 18.23
C GLU A 145 -6.81 13.77 19.66
N ARG A 146 -6.38 12.96 20.65
CA ARG A 146 -6.28 13.37 22.06
C ARG A 146 -4.98 14.09 22.40
N ARG A 147 -3.99 14.08 21.51
CA ARG A 147 -2.66 14.66 21.71
C ARG A 147 -2.48 16.02 21.03
N GLY A 148 -3.29 16.30 20.01
CA GLY A 148 -3.42 17.63 19.40
C GLY A 148 -4.37 18.50 20.19
#